data_AF-X0Y997-F1
#
_entry.id   AF-X0Y997-F1
#
_cell.length_a   1.000
_cell.length_b   1.000
_cell.length_c   1.000
_cell.angle_alpha   90.00
_cell.angle_beta   90.00
_cell.angle_gamma   90.00
#
_symmetry.space_group_name_H-M   'P 1'
#
loop_
_entity.id
_entity.type
_entity.pdbx_description
1 polymer ?
#
loop_
_entity_poly.entity_id
_entity_poly.type
_entity_poly.pdbx_seq_one_letter_code
_entity_poly.pdbx_strand_id
1 'polypeptide(L)'
;NALTDADVFVEDRLFATLDTTTRKLQLDENHSILLSDTVGFIRKLPHHLIASFRSTLAEVAEADLLLKVIDASSHLAEEHFRAVNEVLQDLGLNEKPSVVVLNKLDAIDDGAALIRLQRQFP
;
A
#
# COMPACT_ATOMS: atom_id res chain seq x y z
N ASN A 1 7.90 8.65 -4.78
CA ASN A 1 8.95 9.68 -4.62
C ASN A 1 10.30 9.06 -4.29
N ALA A 2 10.62 8.76 -3.03
CA ALA A 2 11.98 8.35 -2.63
C ALA A 2 12.55 7.11 -3.35
N LEU A 3 11.73 6.09 -3.64
CA LEU A 3 12.19 4.90 -4.34
C LEU A 3 12.48 5.16 -5.83
N THR A 4 11.73 6.04 -6.47
CA THR A 4 11.75 6.25 -7.93
C THR A 4 12.33 7.61 -8.32
N ASP A 5 12.85 8.36 -7.36
CA ASP A 5 13.24 9.77 -7.45
C ASP A 5 12.17 10.66 -8.13
N ALA A 6 10.90 10.28 -7.94
CA ALA A 6 9.76 10.95 -8.54
C ALA A 6 9.32 12.16 -7.69
N ASP A 7 8.83 13.21 -8.36
CA ASP A 7 8.21 14.38 -7.73
C ASP A 7 6.68 14.29 -7.84
N VAL A 8 6.08 13.29 -7.19
CA VAL A 8 4.63 13.17 -7.08
C VAL A 8 4.18 13.97 -5.86
N PHE A 9 3.14 14.79 -6.01
CA PHE A 9 2.63 15.61 -4.92
C PHE A 9 2.11 14.73 -3.75
N VAL A 10 2.52 15.06 -2.52
CA VAL A 10 2.10 14.37 -1.28
C VAL A 10 1.35 15.36 -0.39
N GLU A 11 0.15 15.01 0.05
CA GLU A 11 -0.69 15.83 0.93
C GLU A 11 -1.37 14.94 1.99
N ASP A 12 -1.57 15.45 3.20
CA ASP A 12 -2.35 14.79 4.28
C ASP A 12 -3.86 14.87 4.00
N ARG A 13 -4.28 14.37 2.83
CA ARG A 13 -5.69 14.32 2.40
C ARG A 13 -6.02 12.96 1.82
N LEU A 14 -7.29 12.57 1.97
CA LEU A 14 -7.85 11.40 1.31
C LEU A 14 -7.71 11.59 -0.22
N PHE A 15 -7.30 10.53 -0.92
CA PHE A 15 -7.07 10.51 -2.37
C PHE A 15 -5.88 11.34 -2.89
N ALA A 16 -4.82 11.52 -2.09
CA ALA A 16 -3.59 12.21 -2.53
C ALA A 16 -2.99 11.63 -3.83
N THR A 17 -3.20 10.34 -4.10
CA THR A 17 -3.02 9.72 -5.42
C THR A 17 -4.38 9.25 -5.96
N LEU A 18 -4.87 9.87 -7.02
CA LEU A 18 -6.14 9.50 -7.69
C LEU A 18 -5.93 8.64 -8.93
N ASP A 19 -4.79 8.81 -9.60
CA ASP A 19 -4.40 8.07 -10.80
C ASP A 19 -3.24 7.11 -10.47
N THR A 20 -3.33 5.87 -10.97
CA THR A 20 -2.22 4.92 -10.85
C THR A 20 -1.01 5.46 -11.61
N THR A 21 0.13 5.59 -10.94
CA THR A 21 1.37 6.06 -11.59
C THR A 21 2.41 4.95 -11.65
N THR A 22 2.70 4.45 -12.85
CA THR A 22 3.71 3.41 -13.07
C THR A 22 5.04 4.01 -13.50
N ARG A 23 6.13 3.60 -12.85
CA ARG A 23 7.49 4.08 -13.14
C ARG A 23 8.48 2.92 -13.19
N LYS A 24 9.47 3.02 -14.06
CA LYS A 24 10.60 2.09 -14.06
C LYS A 24 11.55 2.44 -12.93
N LEU A 25 11.90 1.45 -12.12
CA LEU A 25 12.88 1.54 -11.05
C LEU A 25 14.02 0.56 -11.33
N GLN A 26 15.25 1.04 -11.21
CA GLN A 26 16.43 0.18 -11.23
C GLN A 26 16.73 -0.28 -9.79
N LEU A 27 16.62 -1.58 -9.51
CA LEU A 27 16.88 -2.13 -8.18
C LEU A 27 18.38 -2.30 -7.92
N ASP A 28 19.09 -2.76 -8.95
CA ASP A 28 20.55 -2.90 -8.96
C ASP A 28 21.05 -2.86 -10.42
N GLU A 29 22.35 -3.08 -10.64
CA GLU A 29 22.97 -3.02 -11.97
C GLU A 29 22.29 -3.90 -13.02
N ASN A 30 21.65 -5.00 -12.62
CA ASN A 30 21.11 -6.02 -13.52
C ASN A 30 19.59 -6.16 -13.47
N HIS A 31 18.91 -5.60 -12.46
CA HIS A 31 17.47 -5.76 -12.27
C HIS A 31 16.71 -4.44 -12.34
N SER A 32 15.72 -4.39 -13.24
CA SER A 32 14.77 -3.28 -13.35
C SER A 32 13.34 -3.77 -13.14
N ILE A 33 12.55 -3.02 -12.38
CA ILE A 33 11.14 -3.31 -12.12
C ILE A 33 10.25 -2.16 -12.55
N LEU A 34 8.96 -2.43 -12.65
CA LEU A 34 7.93 -1.41 -12.72
C LEU A 34 7.30 -1.28 -11.34
N LEU A 35 7.29 -0.07 -10.80
CA LEU A 35 6.61 0.27 -9.56
C LEU A 35 5.38 1.11 -9.90
N SER A 36 4.20 0.59 -9.55
CA SER A 36 2.92 1.27 -9.73
C SER A 36 2.42 1.76 -8.37
N ASP A 37 2.29 3.07 -8.24
CA ASP A 37 1.65 3.71 -7.08
C ASP A 37 0.14 3.71 -7.30
N THR A 38 -0.58 2.94 -6.50
CA THR A 38 -2.04 2.76 -6.62
C THR A 38 -2.79 3.70 -5.69
N VAL A 39 -4.08 3.90 -5.95
CA VAL A 39 -4.93 4.66 -5.02
C VAL A 39 -4.96 3.97 -3.65
N GLY A 40 -4.74 4.75 -2.59
CA GLY A 40 -4.79 4.25 -1.21
C GLY A 40 -6.17 3.68 -0.85
N PHE A 41 -6.19 2.58 -0.11
CA PHE A 41 -7.43 1.99 0.39
C PHE A 41 -8.02 2.87 1.49
N ILE A 42 -9.27 3.29 1.29
CA ILE A 42 -10.03 4.03 2.31
C ILE A 42 -10.98 3.05 2.99
N ARG A 43 -11.12 3.17 4.32
CA ARG A 43 -12.13 2.45 5.12
C ARG A 43 -13.49 2.48 4.43
N LYS A 44 -14.15 1.32 4.36
CA LYS A 44 -15.50 1.14 3.81
C LYS A 44 -15.67 1.92 2.50
N LEU A 45 -14.93 1.50 1.47
CA LEU A 45 -15.16 1.99 0.12
C LEU A 45 -16.67 1.92 -0.16
N PRO A 46 -17.34 3.06 -0.40
CA PRO A 46 -18.75 3.03 -0.73
C PRO A 46 -18.94 2.11 -1.95
N HIS A 47 -19.95 1.23 -1.94
CA HIS A 47 -20.12 0.22 -2.99
C HIS A 47 -20.11 0.79 -4.41
N HIS A 48 -20.53 2.04 -4.59
CA HIS A 48 -20.48 2.75 -5.87
C HIS A 48 -19.07 3.15 -6.32
N LEU A 49 -18.16 3.43 -5.38
CA LEU A 49 -16.75 3.72 -5.67
C LEU A 49 -15.96 2.46 -5.99
N ILE A 50 -16.39 1.28 -5.54
CA ILE A 50 -15.73 0.00 -5.90
C ILE A 50 -15.66 -0.18 -7.42
N ALA A 51 -16.70 0.22 -8.17
CA ALA A 51 -16.71 0.11 -9.62
C ALA A 51 -15.68 1.03 -10.29
N SER A 52 -15.56 2.29 -9.83
CA SER A 52 -14.56 3.24 -10.34
C SER A 52 -13.12 2.83 -9.95
N PHE A 53 -12.96 2.17 -8.80
CA PHE A 53 -11.69 1.65 -8.32
C PHE A 53 -11.31 0.31 -8.96
N ARG A 54 -12.26 -0.51 -9.42
CA ARG A 54 -11.94 -1.76 -10.12
C ARG A 54 -11.02 -1.54 -11.32
N SER A 55 -11.20 -0.41 -12.03
CA SER A 55 -10.36 -0.02 -13.15
C SER A 55 -8.91 0.27 -12.72
N THR A 56 -8.72 0.94 -11.58
CA THR A 56 -7.38 1.27 -11.04
C THR A 56 -6.76 0.12 -10.25
N LEU A 57 -7.58 -0.80 -9.73
CA LEU A 57 -7.17 -2.03 -9.07
C LEU A 57 -6.90 -3.18 -10.06
N ALA A 58 -7.20 -3.01 -11.35
CA ALA A 58 -6.80 -3.95 -12.38
C ALA A 58 -5.26 -4.12 -12.39
N GLU A 59 -4.50 -3.04 -12.18
CA GLU A 59 -3.04 -3.10 -12.03
C GLU A 59 -2.60 -4.02 -10.88
N VAL A 60 -3.35 -4.06 -9.77
CA VAL A 60 -3.07 -4.94 -8.62
C VAL A 60 -3.22 -6.41 -9.04
N ALA A 61 -4.20 -6.71 -9.89
CA ALA A 61 -4.42 -8.06 -10.43
C ALA A 61 -3.33 -8.51 -11.40
N GLU A 62 -2.60 -7.60 -12.04
CA GLU A 62 -1.48 -7.91 -12.94
C GLU A 62 -0.10 -7.91 -12.23
N ALA A 63 0.03 -7.24 -11.08
CA ALA A 63 1.31 -7.11 -10.39
C ALA A 63 1.91 -8.45 -9.92
N ASP A 64 3.22 -8.66 -10.09
CA ASP A 64 3.91 -9.86 -9.60
C ASP A 64 4.05 -9.88 -8.06
N LEU A 65 4.09 -8.70 -7.43
CA LEU A 65 4.25 -8.51 -5.99
C LEU A 65 3.45 -7.30 -5.50
N LEU A 66 2.76 -7.45 -4.37
CA LEU A 66 2.07 -6.36 -3.69
C LEU A 66 2.86 -5.86 -2.49
N LEU A 67 3.08 -4.55 -2.42
CA LEU A 67 3.61 -3.88 -1.23
C LEU A 67 2.46 -3.29 -0.42
N LYS A 68 2.16 -3.89 0.74
CA LYS A 68 1.12 -3.43 1.66
C LYS A 68 1.74 -2.42 2.63
N VAL A 69 1.71 -1.14 2.26
CA VAL A 69 2.27 -0.07 3.09
C VAL A 69 1.30 0.31 4.21
N ILE A 70 1.73 0.16 5.46
CA ILE A 70 0.92 0.43 6.67
C ILE A 70 1.59 1.55 7.46
N ASP A 71 0.81 2.56 7.83
CA ASP A 71 1.25 3.56 8.80
C ASP A 71 1.35 2.95 10.19
N ALA A 72 2.58 2.71 10.65
CA ALA A 72 2.89 2.03 11.89
C ALA A 72 2.57 2.88 13.14
N SER A 73 2.52 4.21 13.00
CA SER A 73 2.20 5.14 14.09
C SER A 73 0.70 5.21 14.38
N SER A 74 -0.13 4.72 13.46
CA SER A 74 -1.58 4.78 13.58
C SER A 74 -2.14 3.73 14.53
N HIS A 75 -2.97 4.15 15.49
CA HIS A 75 -3.76 3.23 16.33
C HIS A 75 -4.75 2.35 15.53
N LEU A 76 -4.98 2.69 14.26
CA LEU A 76 -5.89 2.01 13.37
C LEU A 76 -5.19 1.09 12.36
N ALA A 77 -3.86 0.91 12.47
CA ALA A 77 -3.04 0.13 11.55
C ALA A 77 -3.60 -1.29 11.30
N GLU A 78 -4.00 -1.97 12.37
CA GLU A 78 -4.57 -3.32 12.27
C GLU A 78 -5.92 -3.33 11.55
N GLU A 79 -6.80 -2.37 11.83
CA GLU A 79 -8.09 -2.26 11.16
C GLU A 79 -7.91 -1.96 9.66
N HIS A 80 -6.97 -1.07 9.32
CA HIS A 80 -6.63 -0.76 7.93
C HIS A 80 -6.08 -1.98 7.20
N PHE A 81 -5.19 -2.74 7.84
CA PHE A 81 -4.66 -3.97 7.27
C PHE A 81 -5.75 -5.01 7.00
N ARG A 82 -6.67 -5.21 7.96
CA ARG A 82 -7.82 -6.10 7.75
C ARG A 82 -8.69 -5.64 6.59
N ALA A 83 -9.03 -4.36 6.53
CA ALA A 83 -9.82 -3.81 5.43
C ALA A 83 -9.15 -3.99 4.06
N VAL A 84 -7.83 -3.81 3.96
CA VAL A 84 -7.08 -4.08 2.72
C VAL A 84 -7.17 -5.56 2.33
N ASN A 85 -6.99 -6.47 3.29
CA ASN A 85 -7.08 -7.91 3.01
C ASN A 85 -8.50 -8.35 2.62
N GLU A 86 -9.54 -7.78 3.24
CA GLU A 86 -10.94 -8.02 2.85
C GLU A 86 -11.19 -7.58 1.39
N VAL A 87 -10.72 -6.39 0.99
CA VAL A 87 -10.87 -5.95 -0.40
C VAL A 87 -10.09 -6.83 -1.37
N LEU A 88 -8.86 -7.23 -1.03
CA LEU A 88 -8.10 -8.18 -1.85
C LEU A 88 -8.80 -9.53 -1.97
N GLN A 89 -9.44 -10.01 -0.89
CA GLN A 89 -10.23 -11.24 -0.90
C GLN A 89 -11.48 -11.12 -1.79
N ASP A 90 -12.22 -10.03 -1.70
CA ASP A 90 -13.39 -9.75 -2.54
C ASP A 90 -13.05 -9.65 -4.03
N LEU A 91 -11.79 -9.30 -4.35
CA LEU A 91 -11.24 -9.27 -5.70
C LEU A 91 -10.63 -10.61 -6.14
N GLY A 92 -10.54 -11.61 -5.24
CA GLY A 92 -9.91 -12.91 -5.53
C GLY A 92 -8.38 -12.85 -5.59
N LEU A 93 -7.75 -11.86 -4.95
CA LEU A 93 -6.32 -11.59 -4.98
C LEU A 93 -5.61 -11.91 -3.65
N ASN A 94 -6.26 -12.63 -2.74
CA ASN A 94 -5.73 -12.95 -1.41
C ASN A 94 -4.47 -13.85 -1.43
N GLU A 95 -4.25 -14.61 -2.50
CA GLU A 95 -3.08 -15.50 -2.65
C GLU A 95 -1.89 -14.81 -3.35
N LYS A 96 -2.05 -13.56 -3.80
CA LYS A 96 -1.00 -12.85 -4.52
C LYS A 96 0.20 -12.61 -3.59
N PRO A 97 1.45 -12.84 -4.05
CA PRO A 97 2.64 -12.55 -3.26
C PRO A 97 2.59 -11.13 -2.72
N SER A 98 2.82 -10.97 -1.41
CA SER A 98 2.77 -9.66 -0.78
C SER A 98 3.81 -9.50 0.33
N VAL A 99 4.30 -8.28 0.50
CA VAL A 99 5.19 -7.86 1.58
C VAL A 99 4.53 -6.74 2.34
N VAL A 100 4.51 -6.82 3.67
CA VAL A 100 4.04 -5.74 4.53
C VAL A 100 5.18 -4.76 4.78
N VAL A 101 4.92 -3.48 4.56
CA VAL A 101 5.88 -2.39 4.78
C VAL A 101 5.34 -1.48 5.87
N LEU A 102 5.95 -1.55 7.06
CA LEU A 102 5.64 -0.65 8.16
C LEU A 102 6.33 0.70 7.91
N ASN A 103 5.55 1.69 7.53
CA ASN A 103 6.00 3.05 7.25
C ASN A 103 5.75 3.98 8.46
N LYS A 104 6.42 5.14 8.48
CA LYS A 104 6.36 6.15 9.55
C LYS A 104 6.86 5.68 10.91
N LEU A 105 7.90 4.85 10.92
CA LEU A 105 8.54 4.39 12.17
C LEU A 105 9.18 5.55 12.94
N ASP A 106 9.55 6.63 12.26
CA ASP A 106 10.06 7.87 12.84
C ASP A 106 9.08 8.59 13.77
N ALA A 107 7.78 8.33 13.64
CA ALA A 107 6.73 8.87 14.51
C ALA A 107 6.44 7.98 15.74
N ILE A 108 7.22 6.92 15.96
CA ILE A 108 7.05 6.00 17.09
C ILE A 108 8.21 6.16 18.07
N ASP A 109 7.93 6.80 19.21
CA ASP A 109 8.92 7.00 20.28
C ASP A 109 9.02 5.80 21.24
N ASP A 110 8.03 4.89 21.24
CA ASP A 110 7.98 3.71 22.11
C ASP A 110 8.64 2.48 21.46
N GLY A 111 9.84 2.12 21.92
CA GLY A 111 10.54 0.91 21.47
C GLY A 111 9.77 -0.40 21.72
N ALA A 112 8.89 -0.44 22.74
CA ALA A 112 8.05 -1.60 22.97
C ALA A 112 6.92 -1.70 21.92
N ALA A 113 6.44 -0.57 21.39
CA ALA A 113 5.46 -0.54 20.30
C ALA A 113 6.04 -1.11 19.00
N LEU A 114 7.29 -0.77 18.68
CA LEU A 114 8.01 -1.31 17.52
C LEU A 114 8.10 -2.84 17.55
N ILE A 115 8.49 -3.43 18.70
CA ILE A 115 8.58 -4.89 18.86
C ILE A 115 7.22 -5.56 18.73
N ARG A 116 6.15 -4.94 19.24
CA ARG A 116 4.77 -5.47 19.09
C ARG A 116 4.35 -5.49 17.62
N LEU A 117 4.59 -4.40 16.89
CA LEU A 117 4.24 -4.29 15.47
C LEU A 117 4.96 -5.33 14.61
N GLN A 118 6.26 -5.56 14.83
CA GLN A 118 7.03 -6.60 14.13
C GLN A 118 6.51 -8.02 14.39
N ARG A 119 5.89 -8.28 15.54
CA ARG A 119 5.28 -9.59 15.84
C ARG A 119 3.88 -9.73 15.26
N GLN A 120 3.19 -8.60 15.07
CA GLN A 120 1.79 -8.56 14.65
C GLN A 120 1.63 -8.59 13.12
N PHE A 121 2.58 -8.00 12.40
CA PHE A 121 2.62 -8.00 10.94
C PHE A 121 3.74 -8.91 10.44
N PRO A 122 3.42 -9.97 9.67
CA PRO A 122 4.41 -10.90 9.12
C PRO A 122 5.25 -10.29 8.00
#